data_AF-A0A963KT38-F1
#
_entry.id   AF-A0A963KT38-F1
#
_cell.length_a   1.000
_cell.length_b   1.000
_cell.length_c   1.000
_cell.angle_alpha   90.00
_cell.angle_beta   90.00
_cell.angle_gamma   90.00
#
_symmetry.space_group_name_H-M   'P 1'
#
loop_
_entity.id
_entity.type
_entity.pdbx_description
1 polymer ?
#
loop_
_entity_poly.entity_id
_entity_poly.type
_entity_poly.pdbx_seq_one_letter_code
_entity_poly.pdbx_strand_id
1 'polypeptide(L)'
;WTNLLRTTVATFTAICGGARVISVLPHDWSLGYSSAKARRLARNIQIILMEESQLHRVIDPAGGAFAIESLCDALARQAWEGVQQIEAAGGMEKALVEGSVQETIARSRDARMKRIATNREPVIGVSRFPLLDDVVPETGRLDPDTLPDPAPVAGFEPIATPLARIRLAEGFERLRDLADARRDSDGERACVFLACIGSLAEHGARASFARNSFEAGGIEAITSAPLDDATAAGRAFAESGCRIACICGTDERYLAEARAVAQALQDAGAEAVYLAGRESPELRGAGIDTFLNASSDLLSILEDAQSLLIGERP
;
A
#
# COMPACT_ATOMS: atom_id res chain seq x y z
N TRP A 1 12.24 -6.43 -0.76
CA TRP A 1 12.80 -7.40 0.22
C TRP A 1 11.82 -7.89 1.30
N THR A 2 10.85 -7.08 1.75
CA THR A 2 9.89 -7.41 2.83
C THR A 2 9.11 -8.73 2.63
N ASN A 3 8.98 -9.22 1.40
CA ASN A 3 8.35 -10.51 1.10
C ASN A 3 9.06 -11.70 1.75
N LEU A 4 10.36 -11.62 2.07
CA LEU A 4 11.05 -12.66 2.85
C LEU A 4 10.45 -12.81 4.26
N LEU A 5 10.09 -11.70 4.91
CA LEU A 5 9.47 -11.71 6.23
C LEU A 5 8.05 -12.29 6.14
N ARG A 6 7.27 -11.85 5.15
CA ARG A 6 5.89 -12.34 4.92
C ARG A 6 5.87 -13.85 4.71
N THR A 7 6.75 -14.34 3.85
CA THR A 7 6.84 -15.78 3.52
C THR A 7 7.39 -16.60 4.68
N THR A 8 8.32 -16.08 5.48
CA THR A 8 8.81 -16.75 6.69
C THR A 8 7.68 -16.96 7.70
N VAL A 9 6.91 -15.91 8.02
CA VAL A 9 5.77 -16.01 8.95
C VAL A 9 4.68 -16.92 8.39
N ALA A 10 4.34 -16.80 7.10
CA ALA A 10 3.36 -17.68 6.47
C ALA A 10 3.78 -19.16 6.51
N THR A 11 5.07 -19.44 6.27
CA THR A 11 5.63 -20.81 6.34
C THR A 11 5.56 -21.34 7.76
N PHE A 12 5.97 -20.53 8.75
CA PHE A 12 5.83 -20.88 10.17
C PHE A 12 4.37 -21.25 10.51
N THR A 13 3.41 -20.42 10.13
CA THR A 13 1.99 -20.69 10.40
C THR A 13 1.46 -21.93 9.68
N ALA A 14 1.92 -22.21 8.46
CA ALA A 14 1.54 -23.40 7.72
C ALA A 14 2.08 -24.68 8.38
N ILE A 15 3.32 -24.64 8.90
CA ILE A 15 3.92 -25.75 9.67
C ILE A 15 3.13 -25.98 10.96
N CYS A 16 2.90 -24.94 11.75
CA CYS A 16 2.15 -25.05 13.01
C CYS A 16 0.71 -25.52 12.80
N GLY A 17 0.08 -25.14 11.68
CA GLY A 17 -1.25 -25.61 11.29
C GLY A 17 -1.28 -27.04 10.71
N GLY A 18 -0.13 -27.73 10.63
CA GLY A 18 -0.08 -29.13 10.20
C GLY A 18 -0.20 -29.35 8.69
N ALA A 19 0.16 -28.36 7.85
CA ALA A 19 0.14 -28.53 6.41
C ALA A 19 1.08 -29.67 5.96
N ARG A 20 0.57 -30.60 5.14
CA ARG A 20 1.34 -31.75 4.65
C ARG A 20 2.40 -31.39 3.61
N VAL A 21 2.11 -30.38 2.79
CA VAL A 21 2.98 -29.88 1.72
C VAL A 21 2.97 -28.37 1.80
N ILE A 22 4.17 -27.77 1.79
CA ILE A 22 4.33 -26.31 1.85
C ILE A 22 5.17 -25.86 0.66
N SER A 23 4.58 -25.00 -0.16
CA SER A 23 5.26 -24.35 -1.28
C SER A 23 5.48 -22.88 -0.94
N VAL A 24 6.73 -22.49 -0.74
CA VAL A 24 7.09 -21.11 -0.39
C VAL A 24 7.35 -20.32 -1.67
N LEU A 25 6.59 -19.24 -1.88
CA LEU A 25 6.81 -18.32 -2.99
C LEU A 25 8.13 -17.55 -2.78
N PRO A 26 8.98 -17.41 -3.82
CA PRO A 26 10.15 -16.54 -3.72
C PRO A 26 9.79 -15.07 -3.54
N HIS A 27 10.67 -14.32 -2.87
CA HIS A 27 10.41 -12.93 -2.50
C HIS A 27 10.27 -11.96 -3.68
N ASP A 28 10.81 -12.34 -4.84
CA ASP A 28 10.79 -11.61 -6.12
C ASP A 28 9.65 -12.07 -7.06
N TRP A 29 8.76 -12.96 -6.61
CA TRP A 29 7.68 -13.53 -7.44
C TRP A 29 6.80 -12.48 -8.13
N SER A 30 6.59 -11.32 -7.50
CA SER A 30 5.76 -10.24 -8.05
C SER A 30 6.46 -9.41 -9.12
N LEU A 31 7.77 -9.58 -9.29
CA LEU A 31 8.61 -8.80 -10.22
C LEU A 31 8.89 -9.56 -11.52
N GLY A 32 8.48 -10.84 -11.60
CA GLY A 32 8.74 -11.71 -12.73
C GLY A 32 9.23 -13.07 -12.27
N TYR A 33 10.02 -13.74 -13.11
CA TYR A 33 10.54 -15.04 -12.77
C TYR A 33 11.58 -14.94 -11.67
N SER A 34 11.45 -15.83 -10.69
CA SER A 34 12.33 -15.80 -9.55
C SER A 34 13.75 -16.21 -9.92
N SER A 35 14.74 -15.46 -9.45
CA SER A 35 16.15 -15.81 -9.64
C SER A 35 16.51 -17.12 -8.92
N ALA A 36 17.62 -17.75 -9.30
CA ALA A 36 18.12 -18.94 -8.58
C ALA A 36 18.40 -18.64 -7.10
N LYS A 37 18.88 -17.42 -6.79
CA LYS A 37 19.09 -16.94 -5.43
C LYS A 37 17.77 -16.80 -4.67
N ALA A 38 16.74 -16.23 -5.27
CA ALA A 38 15.43 -16.10 -4.64
C ALA A 38 14.76 -17.46 -4.37
N ARG A 39 14.82 -18.40 -5.32
CA ARG A 39 14.32 -19.78 -5.12
C ARG A 39 15.09 -20.51 -4.03
N ARG A 40 16.42 -20.33 -3.95
CA ARG A 40 17.24 -20.87 -2.86
C ARG A 40 16.78 -20.32 -1.50
N LEU A 41 16.53 -19.01 -1.39
CA LEU A 41 16.03 -18.41 -0.15
C LEU A 41 14.66 -18.99 0.24
N ALA A 42 13.72 -19.10 -0.70
CA ALA A 42 12.39 -19.67 -0.44
C ALA A 42 12.45 -21.11 0.09
N ARG A 43 13.29 -21.97 -0.49
CA ARG A 43 13.53 -23.32 0.01
C ARG A 43 14.20 -23.30 1.39
N ASN A 44 15.22 -22.46 1.57
CA ASN A 44 15.98 -22.40 2.80
C ASN A 44 15.16 -21.94 4.01
N ILE A 45 14.12 -21.11 3.82
CA ILE A 45 13.16 -20.78 4.89
C ILE A 45 12.60 -22.06 5.53
N GLN A 46 12.18 -23.02 4.73
CA GLN A 46 11.64 -24.30 5.23
C GLN A 46 12.71 -25.12 5.95
N ILE A 47 13.92 -25.19 5.37
CA ILE A 47 15.04 -25.95 5.96
C ILE A 47 15.43 -25.35 7.32
N ILE A 48 15.54 -24.03 7.44
CA ILE A 48 15.88 -23.35 8.69
C ILE A 48 14.80 -23.58 9.74
N LEU A 49 13.51 -23.42 9.38
CA LEU A 49 12.41 -23.66 10.30
C LEU A 49 12.35 -25.13 10.77
N MET A 50 12.76 -26.07 9.93
CA MET A 50 12.81 -27.49 10.26
C MET A 50 14.03 -27.84 11.12
N GLU A 51 15.24 -27.48 10.69
CA GLU A 51 16.51 -27.95 11.24
C GLU A 51 17.05 -27.06 12.37
N GLU A 52 16.76 -25.76 12.35
CA GLU A 52 17.27 -24.82 13.36
C GLU A 52 16.18 -24.46 14.37
N SER A 53 14.95 -24.23 13.90
CA SER A 53 13.81 -23.94 14.79
C SER A 53 13.09 -25.19 15.30
N GLN A 54 13.44 -26.38 14.78
CA GLN A 54 12.95 -27.69 15.25
C GLN A 54 11.41 -27.79 15.30
N LEU A 55 10.69 -27.09 14.42
CA LEU A 55 9.23 -27.03 14.45
C LEU A 55 8.52 -28.36 14.14
N HIS A 56 9.28 -29.35 13.63
CA HIS A 56 8.79 -30.68 13.34
C HIS A 56 8.73 -31.61 14.57
N ARG A 57 9.28 -31.19 15.72
CA ARG A 57 9.44 -32.07 16.90
C ARG A 57 8.17 -32.30 17.70
N VAL A 58 7.22 -31.36 17.65
CA VAL A 58 5.98 -31.40 18.42
C VAL A 58 4.81 -31.40 17.44
N ILE A 59 3.89 -32.35 17.61
CA ILE A 59 2.64 -32.40 16.86
C ILE A 59 1.74 -31.30 17.40
N ASP A 60 1.20 -30.47 16.50
CA ASP A 60 0.27 -29.38 16.82
C ASP A 60 0.72 -28.53 18.03
N PRO A 61 1.82 -27.76 17.91
CA PRO A 61 2.37 -26.99 19.02
C PRO A 61 1.42 -25.88 19.53
N ALA A 62 0.36 -25.56 18.76
CA ALA A 62 -0.66 -24.59 19.12
C ALA A 62 -1.84 -25.19 19.88
N GLY A 63 -1.95 -26.52 19.93
CA GLY A 63 -3.04 -27.23 20.58
C GLY A 63 -3.19 -26.86 22.05
N GLY A 64 -4.42 -26.57 22.47
CA GLY A 64 -4.76 -26.13 23.82
C GLY A 64 -4.54 -24.64 24.09
N ALA A 65 -3.99 -23.87 23.15
CA ALA A 65 -3.96 -22.41 23.27
C ALA A 65 -5.38 -21.85 23.09
N PHE A 66 -6.01 -21.41 24.19
CA PHE A 66 -7.40 -20.95 24.21
C PHE A 66 -7.78 -20.00 23.06
N ALA A 67 -6.91 -19.02 22.76
CA ALA A 67 -7.15 -18.07 21.68
C ALA A 67 -7.17 -18.71 20.29
N ILE A 68 -6.29 -19.70 20.04
CA ILE A 68 -6.23 -20.42 18.76
C ILE A 68 -7.40 -21.38 18.65
N GLU A 69 -7.70 -22.13 19.71
CA GLU A 69 -8.86 -23.05 19.77
C GLU A 69 -10.18 -22.32 19.49
N SER A 70 -10.38 -21.17 20.15
CA SER A 70 -11.59 -20.35 19.95
C SER A 70 -11.69 -19.81 18.51
N LEU A 71 -10.56 -19.40 17.93
CA LEU A 71 -10.53 -18.91 16.55
C LEU A 71 -10.77 -20.05 15.54
N CYS A 72 -10.23 -21.24 15.79
CA CYS A 72 -10.43 -22.43 14.97
C CYS A 72 -11.91 -22.85 14.96
N ASP A 73 -12.56 -22.94 16.12
CA ASP A 73 -13.99 -23.25 16.21
C ASP A 73 -14.86 -22.17 15.53
N ALA A 74 -14.56 -20.88 15.76
CA ALA A 74 -15.28 -19.79 15.10
C ALA A 74 -15.15 -19.83 13.58
N LEU A 75 -13.94 -20.06 13.05
CA LEU A 75 -13.70 -20.19 11.61
C LEU A 75 -14.41 -21.41 11.03
N ALA A 76 -14.38 -22.56 11.72
CA ALA A 76 -15.04 -23.78 11.29
C ALA A 76 -16.56 -23.61 11.20
N ARG A 77 -17.19 -22.98 12.21
CA ARG A 77 -18.63 -22.71 12.20
C ARG A 77 -19.04 -21.78 11.06
N GLN A 78 -18.32 -20.68 10.88
CA GLN A 78 -18.60 -19.72 9.80
C GLN A 78 -18.38 -20.34 8.40
N ALA A 79 -17.31 -21.11 8.22
CA ALA A 79 -17.08 -21.83 6.97
C ALA A 79 -18.17 -22.87 6.68
N TRP A 80 -18.61 -23.60 7.72
CA TRP A 80 -19.67 -24.60 7.60
C TRP A 80 -21.01 -23.99 7.20
N GLU A 81 -21.38 -22.86 7.80
CA GLU A 81 -22.55 -22.08 7.38
C GLU A 81 -22.47 -21.69 5.90
N GLY A 82 -21.31 -21.25 5.43
CA GLY A 82 -21.08 -20.94 4.01
C GLY A 82 -21.25 -22.16 3.09
N VAL A 83 -20.75 -23.32 3.49
CA VAL A 83 -20.96 -24.58 2.75
C VAL A 83 -22.44 -24.92 2.67
N GLN A 84 -23.17 -24.83 3.79
CA GLN A 84 -24.61 -25.13 3.81
C GLN A 84 -25.42 -24.18 2.91
N GLN A 85 -25.05 -22.90 2.85
CA GLN A 85 -25.68 -21.92 1.96
C GLN A 85 -25.46 -22.27 0.47
N ILE A 86 -24.24 -22.67 0.11
CA ILE A 86 -23.91 -23.10 -1.26
C ILE A 86 -24.69 -24.36 -1.64
N GLU A 87 -24.75 -25.36 -0.76
CA GLU A 87 -25.51 -26.59 -1.00
C GLU A 87 -27.02 -26.30 -1.16
N ALA A 88 -27.58 -25.44 -0.30
CA ALA A 88 -29.00 -25.04 -0.39
C ALA A 88 -29.33 -24.28 -1.68
N ALA A 89 -28.37 -23.54 -2.26
CA ALA A 89 -28.52 -22.86 -3.53
C ALA A 89 -28.45 -23.79 -4.76
N GLY A 90 -28.08 -25.06 -4.56
CA GLY A 90 -27.94 -26.07 -5.61
C GLY A 90 -26.50 -26.43 -5.96
N GLY A 91 -25.55 -26.16 -5.06
CA GLY A 91 -24.15 -26.57 -5.16
C GLY A 91 -23.23 -25.53 -5.79
N MET A 92 -21.93 -25.81 -5.73
CA MET A 92 -20.86 -24.87 -6.13
C MET A 92 -20.91 -24.47 -7.61
N GLU A 93 -21.19 -25.41 -8.51
CA GLU A 93 -21.23 -25.13 -9.96
C GLU A 93 -22.30 -24.09 -10.29
N LYS A 94 -23.52 -24.31 -9.79
CA LYS A 94 -24.62 -23.35 -9.97
C LYS A 94 -24.31 -22.00 -9.32
N ALA A 95 -23.74 -22.00 -8.12
CA ALA A 95 -23.35 -20.77 -7.43
C ALA A 95 -22.30 -19.96 -8.20
N LEU A 96 -21.36 -20.63 -8.90
CA LEU A 96 -20.38 -19.99 -9.78
C LEU A 96 -21.04 -19.44 -11.06
N VAL A 97 -21.91 -20.21 -11.72
CA VAL A 97 -22.62 -19.78 -12.93
C VAL A 97 -23.53 -18.57 -12.66
N GLU A 98 -24.23 -18.58 -11.52
CA GLU A 98 -25.10 -17.48 -11.08
C GLU A 98 -24.32 -16.28 -10.53
N GLY A 99 -23.03 -16.44 -10.22
CA GLY A 99 -22.14 -15.37 -9.79
C GLY A 99 -22.13 -15.04 -8.30
N SER A 100 -22.83 -15.80 -7.45
CA SER A 100 -22.97 -15.48 -6.02
C SER A 100 -21.66 -15.62 -5.24
N VAL A 101 -20.83 -16.59 -5.60
CA VAL A 101 -19.48 -16.78 -5.05
C VAL A 101 -18.59 -15.59 -5.41
N GLN A 102 -18.64 -15.15 -6.67
CA GLN A 102 -17.87 -14.02 -7.17
C GLN A 102 -18.28 -12.73 -6.45
N GLU A 103 -19.58 -12.51 -6.23
CA GLU A 103 -20.07 -11.34 -5.50
C GLU A 103 -19.58 -11.32 -4.05
N THR A 104 -19.59 -12.46 -3.36
CA THR A 104 -19.13 -12.56 -1.97
C THR A 104 -17.62 -12.28 -1.87
N ILE A 105 -16.83 -12.83 -2.80
CA ILE A 105 -15.39 -12.56 -2.88
C ILE A 105 -15.14 -11.08 -3.20
N ALA A 106 -15.87 -10.50 -4.16
CA ALA A 106 -15.76 -9.10 -4.53
C ALA A 106 -16.06 -8.17 -3.36
N ARG A 107 -17.11 -8.45 -2.56
CA ARG A 107 -17.45 -7.66 -1.38
C ARG A 107 -16.35 -7.68 -0.32
N SER A 108 -15.77 -8.85 -0.05
CA SER A 108 -14.64 -9.00 0.89
C SER A 108 -13.39 -8.28 0.38
N ARG A 109 -13.10 -8.42 -0.91
CA ARG A 109 -12.03 -7.69 -1.59
C ARG A 109 -12.21 -6.19 -1.45
N ASP A 110 -13.36 -5.64 -1.85
CA ASP A 110 -13.57 -4.19 -1.91
C ASP A 110 -13.48 -3.56 -0.51
N ALA A 111 -14.02 -4.25 0.50
CA ALA A 111 -13.87 -3.85 1.90
C ALA A 111 -12.39 -3.84 2.33
N ARG A 112 -11.59 -4.82 1.89
CA ARG A 112 -10.15 -4.88 2.19
C ARG A 112 -9.35 -3.81 1.44
N MET A 113 -9.62 -3.62 0.15
CA MET A 113 -8.98 -2.59 -0.67
C MET A 113 -9.27 -1.19 -0.13
N LYS A 114 -10.48 -0.92 0.36
CA LYS A 114 -10.80 0.34 1.04
C LYS A 114 -9.97 0.55 2.31
N ARG A 115 -9.71 -0.50 3.10
CA ARG A 115 -8.84 -0.40 4.29
C ARG A 115 -7.38 -0.17 3.90
N ILE A 116 -6.92 -0.75 2.79
CA ILE A 116 -5.57 -0.53 2.27
C ILE A 116 -5.43 0.90 1.75
N ALA A 117 -6.39 1.37 0.95
CA ALA A 117 -6.44 2.73 0.39
C ALA A 117 -6.45 3.80 1.49
N THR A 118 -7.17 3.56 2.60
CA THR A 118 -7.18 4.44 3.79
C THR A 118 -6.05 4.17 4.79
N ASN A 119 -5.10 3.29 4.45
CA ASN A 119 -3.97 2.88 5.30
C ASN A 119 -4.36 2.30 6.69
N ARG A 120 -5.63 1.88 6.86
CA ARG A 120 -6.13 1.12 8.02
C ARG A 120 -5.60 -0.31 8.04
N GLU A 121 -5.30 -0.86 6.87
CA GLU A 121 -4.58 -2.13 6.69
C GLU A 121 -3.29 -1.85 5.89
N PRO A 122 -2.21 -1.39 6.56
CA PRO A 122 -1.02 -0.90 5.89
C PRO A 122 -0.21 -2.02 5.22
N VAL A 123 0.37 -1.71 4.06
CA VAL A 123 1.32 -2.58 3.37
C VAL A 123 2.73 -2.04 3.61
N ILE A 124 3.47 -2.67 4.52
CA ILE A 124 4.82 -2.24 4.91
C ILE A 124 5.79 -2.27 3.71
N GLY A 125 6.52 -1.17 3.51
CA GLY A 125 7.41 -0.94 2.37
C GLY A 125 6.69 -0.41 1.12
N VAL A 126 5.37 -0.26 1.17
CA VAL A 126 4.55 0.27 0.07
C VAL A 126 3.72 1.47 0.56
N SER A 127 2.61 1.25 1.29
CA SER A 127 1.75 2.33 1.80
C SER A 127 2.23 2.93 3.13
N ARG A 128 3.20 2.28 3.77
CA ARG A 128 3.78 2.71 5.04
C ARG A 128 5.27 2.41 5.06
N PHE A 129 6.06 3.44 5.38
CA PHE A 129 7.52 3.43 5.30
C PHE A 129 8.03 2.95 3.93
N PRO A 130 7.59 3.58 2.83
CA PRO A 130 8.17 3.32 1.51
C PRO A 130 9.64 3.77 1.47
N LEU A 131 10.38 3.22 0.52
CA LEU A 131 11.71 3.67 0.15
C LEU A 131 11.70 3.92 -1.36
N LEU A 132 11.85 5.17 -1.79
CA LEU A 132 11.70 5.57 -3.20
C LEU A 132 12.76 4.96 -4.10
N ASP A 133 14.02 4.99 -3.67
CA ASP A 133 15.16 4.49 -4.44
C ASP A 133 15.66 3.14 -3.88
N ASP A 134 14.71 2.26 -3.53
CA ASP A 134 15.04 0.90 -3.08
C ASP A 134 15.70 0.10 -4.20
N VAL A 135 16.64 -0.76 -3.83
CA VAL A 135 17.33 -1.62 -4.78
C VAL A 135 16.41 -2.77 -5.14
N VAL A 136 15.89 -2.74 -6.37
CA VAL A 136 15.08 -3.82 -6.93
C VAL A 136 15.93 -5.10 -6.98
N PRO A 137 15.46 -6.21 -6.39
CA PRO A 137 16.17 -7.49 -6.47
C PRO A 137 16.36 -7.93 -7.92
N GLU A 138 17.50 -8.54 -8.21
CA GLU A 138 17.71 -9.21 -9.50
C GLU A 138 16.65 -10.30 -9.72
N THR A 139 15.87 -10.13 -10.77
CA THR A 139 14.93 -11.14 -11.26
C THR A 139 15.63 -12.09 -12.22
N GLY A 140 15.08 -13.29 -12.38
CA GLY A 140 15.48 -14.16 -13.48
C GLY A 140 15.08 -13.54 -14.82
N ARG A 141 15.94 -13.67 -15.84
CA ARG A 141 15.55 -13.38 -17.22
C ARG A 141 14.51 -14.40 -17.68
N LEU A 142 13.41 -13.90 -18.24
CA LEU A 142 12.57 -14.68 -19.13
C LEU A 142 12.56 -14.05 -20.51
N ASP A 143 12.52 -14.90 -21.53
CA ASP A 143 12.18 -14.51 -22.89
C ASP A 143 10.67 -14.20 -22.93
N PRO A 144 10.25 -12.95 -23.25
CA PRO A 144 8.83 -12.58 -23.33
C PRO A 144 7.99 -13.54 -24.19
N ASP A 145 8.61 -14.18 -25.19
CA ASP A 145 7.96 -15.13 -26.11
C ASP A 145 7.65 -16.50 -25.46
N THR A 146 8.14 -16.74 -24.23
CA THR A 146 7.94 -18.00 -23.48
C THR A 146 6.92 -17.89 -22.36
N LEU A 147 6.35 -16.70 -22.14
CA LEU A 147 5.23 -16.51 -21.22
C LEU A 147 3.97 -17.14 -21.82
N PRO A 148 3.28 -18.04 -21.11
CA PRO A 148 1.94 -18.40 -21.50
C PRO A 148 1.06 -17.16 -21.39
N ASP A 149 0.45 -16.75 -22.50
CA ASP A 149 -0.56 -15.70 -22.54
C ASP A 149 -1.64 -16.05 -21.49
N PRO A 150 -2.03 -15.12 -20.59
CA PRO A 150 -3.18 -15.32 -19.71
C PRO A 150 -4.51 -15.50 -20.45
N ALA A 151 -4.51 -15.49 -21.79
CA ALA A 151 -5.59 -15.94 -22.64
C ALA A 151 -6.23 -17.24 -22.10
N PRO A 152 -7.55 -17.41 -22.29
CA PRO A 152 -8.24 -18.65 -21.99
C PRO A 152 -7.46 -19.82 -22.58
N VAL A 153 -7.23 -20.87 -21.79
CA VAL A 153 -6.58 -22.09 -22.27
C VAL A 153 -7.35 -22.53 -23.52
N ALA A 154 -6.68 -22.58 -24.67
CA ALA A 154 -7.32 -22.85 -25.94
C ALA A 154 -8.16 -24.15 -25.85
N GLY A 155 -9.44 -24.07 -26.21
CA GLY A 155 -10.38 -25.19 -26.10
C GLY A 155 -11.16 -25.28 -24.78
N PHE A 156 -10.99 -24.33 -23.84
CA PHE A 156 -11.80 -24.22 -22.63
C PHE A 156 -12.65 -22.95 -22.66
N GLU A 157 -13.98 -23.12 -22.73
CA GLU A 157 -14.92 -22.03 -22.53
C GLU A 157 -15.22 -21.87 -21.03
N PRO A 158 -15.11 -20.66 -20.46
CA PRO A 158 -15.43 -20.44 -19.06
C PRO A 158 -16.93 -20.63 -18.82
N ILE A 159 -17.27 -21.52 -17.89
CA ILE A 159 -18.66 -21.76 -17.47
C ILE A 159 -19.22 -20.64 -16.57
N ALA A 160 -18.35 -19.76 -16.06
CA ALA A 160 -18.69 -18.71 -15.12
C ALA A 160 -17.74 -17.51 -15.28
N THR A 161 -18.15 -16.35 -14.76
CA THR A 161 -17.30 -15.15 -14.72
C THR A 161 -16.01 -15.44 -13.94
N PRO A 162 -14.81 -15.25 -14.55
CA PRO A 162 -13.54 -15.49 -13.89
C PRO A 162 -13.32 -14.62 -12.66
N LEU A 163 -12.65 -15.17 -11.64
CA LEU A 163 -12.21 -14.40 -10.48
C LEU A 163 -11.00 -13.52 -10.84
N ALA A 164 -11.09 -12.23 -10.50
CA ALA A 164 -9.98 -11.31 -10.67
C ALA A 164 -8.83 -11.68 -9.74
N ARG A 165 -7.63 -11.83 -10.31
CA ARG A 165 -6.39 -11.92 -9.53
C ARG A 165 -5.96 -10.51 -9.16
N ILE A 166 -5.67 -10.29 -7.89
CA ILE A 166 -5.24 -8.98 -7.37
C ILE A 166 -4.05 -9.16 -6.43
N ARG A 167 -3.20 -8.14 -6.36
CA ARG A 167 -2.24 -7.96 -5.27
C ARG A 167 -2.60 -6.73 -4.49
N LEU A 168 -2.54 -6.84 -3.16
CA LEU A 168 -2.97 -5.78 -2.24
C LEU A 168 -2.24 -4.44 -2.45
N ALA A 169 -1.02 -4.48 -2.99
CA ALA A 169 -0.17 -3.31 -3.22
C ALA A 169 -0.39 -2.64 -4.59
N GLU A 170 -1.15 -3.24 -5.52
CA GLU A 170 -1.21 -2.83 -6.93
C GLU A 170 -1.57 -1.36 -7.15
N GLY A 171 -2.49 -0.81 -6.33
CA GLY A 171 -2.86 0.60 -6.43
C GLY A 171 -1.68 1.54 -6.20
N PHE A 172 -0.90 1.31 -5.14
CA PHE A 172 0.27 2.12 -4.82
C PHE A 172 1.44 1.86 -5.77
N GLU A 173 1.65 0.59 -6.17
CA GLU A 173 2.69 0.23 -7.13
C GLU A 173 2.49 0.95 -8.47
N ARG A 174 1.25 0.98 -8.99
CA ARG A 174 0.91 1.73 -10.22
C ARG A 174 1.27 3.22 -10.13
N LEU A 175 1.07 3.85 -8.97
CA LEU A 175 1.45 5.25 -8.76
C LEU A 175 2.98 5.43 -8.76
N ARG A 176 3.72 4.48 -8.18
CA ARG A 176 5.18 4.52 -8.20
C ARG A 176 5.75 4.25 -9.59
N ASP A 177 5.17 3.30 -10.33
CA ASP A 177 5.55 3.02 -11.72
C ASP A 177 5.35 4.27 -12.59
N LEU A 178 4.25 5.01 -12.38
CA LEU A 178 3.98 6.28 -13.04
C LEU A 178 5.02 7.35 -12.66
N ALA A 179 5.35 7.48 -11.38
CA ALA A 179 6.37 8.42 -10.90
C ALA A 179 7.77 8.10 -11.44
N ASP A 180 8.13 6.82 -11.52
CA ASP A 180 9.43 6.37 -12.03
C ASP A 180 9.53 6.58 -13.54
N ALA A 181 8.49 6.26 -14.31
CA ALA A 181 8.43 6.56 -15.75
C ALA A 181 8.56 8.07 -16.02
N ARG A 182 8.00 8.91 -15.13
CA ARG A 182 8.15 10.36 -15.20
C ARG A 182 9.58 10.80 -14.91
N ARG A 183 10.18 10.30 -13.84
CA ARG A 183 11.59 10.57 -13.51
C ARG A 183 12.51 10.22 -14.69
N ASP A 184 12.25 9.08 -15.33
CA ASP A 184 13.06 8.61 -16.46
C ASP A 184 12.90 9.47 -17.73
N SER A 185 11.78 10.20 -17.87
CA SER A 185 11.52 11.10 -19.01
C SER A 185 11.92 12.56 -18.75
N ASP A 186 11.66 13.08 -17.56
CA ASP A 186 11.97 14.46 -17.16
C ASP A 186 13.40 14.64 -16.62
N GLY A 187 14.02 13.56 -16.15
CA GLY A 187 15.33 13.57 -15.48
C GLY A 187 15.27 13.82 -13.97
N GLU A 188 14.13 14.26 -13.43
CA GLU A 188 13.93 14.53 -12.00
C GLU A 188 12.61 13.91 -11.49
N ARG A 189 12.60 13.49 -10.23
CA ARG A 189 11.39 12.96 -9.59
C ARG A 189 10.48 14.11 -9.18
N ALA A 190 9.18 13.97 -9.43
CA ALA A 190 8.22 14.96 -8.96
C ALA A 190 8.24 15.05 -7.43
N CYS A 191 8.13 16.26 -6.89
CA CYS A 191 8.26 16.50 -5.46
C CYS A 191 7.10 17.29 -4.85
N VAL A 192 6.95 17.11 -3.54
CA VAL A 192 6.09 17.89 -2.65
C VAL A 192 6.96 18.60 -1.62
N PHE A 193 6.71 19.89 -1.43
CA PHE A 193 7.38 20.67 -0.40
C PHE A 193 6.63 20.57 0.93
N LEU A 194 7.26 20.05 1.98
CA LEU A 194 6.68 20.00 3.32
C LEU A 194 7.01 21.31 4.07
N ALA A 195 6.04 22.21 4.14
CA ALA A 195 6.12 23.48 4.85
C ALA A 195 5.93 23.26 6.36
N CYS A 196 7.03 23.27 7.10
CA CYS A 196 7.07 22.93 8.52
C CYS A 196 6.90 24.19 9.38
N ILE A 197 5.75 24.31 10.04
CA ILE A 197 5.44 25.46 10.91
C ILE A 197 5.71 25.12 12.38
N GLY A 198 6.33 26.05 13.10
CA GLY A 198 6.78 25.85 14.47
C GLY A 198 8.09 25.06 14.57
N SER A 199 8.43 24.62 15.78
CA SER A 199 9.65 23.86 16.09
C SER A 199 9.57 22.40 15.62
N LEU A 200 10.72 21.71 15.56
CA LEU A 200 10.79 20.29 15.20
C LEU A 200 9.91 19.40 16.08
N ALA A 201 9.76 19.73 17.37
CA ALA A 201 8.88 19.02 18.29
C ALA A 201 7.39 19.18 17.93
N GLU A 202 7.01 20.31 17.34
CA GLU A 202 5.65 20.63 16.91
C GLU A 202 5.31 19.97 15.56
N HIS A 203 6.19 20.10 14.55
CA HIS A 203 5.87 19.62 13.19
C HIS A 203 6.38 18.22 12.86
N GLY A 204 7.37 17.67 13.60
CA GLY A 204 8.12 16.48 13.20
C GLY A 204 7.25 15.25 12.92
N ALA A 205 6.20 15.03 13.73
CA ALA A 205 5.27 13.92 13.54
C ALA A 205 4.42 14.07 12.26
N ARG A 206 3.96 15.29 11.94
CA ARG A 206 3.16 15.56 10.72
C ARG A 206 4.01 15.60 9.47
N ALA A 207 5.21 16.16 9.54
CA ALA A 207 6.18 16.10 8.45
C ALA A 207 6.53 14.64 8.10
N SER A 208 6.80 13.80 9.11
CA SER A 208 7.07 12.37 8.90
C SER A 208 5.87 11.63 8.33
N PHE A 209 4.65 11.94 8.78
CA PHE A 209 3.42 11.35 8.25
C PHE A 209 3.17 11.75 6.79
N ALA A 210 3.30 13.04 6.46
CA ALA A 210 3.13 13.55 5.11
C ALA A 210 4.18 12.96 4.16
N ARG A 211 5.46 12.96 4.58
CA ARG A 211 6.56 12.30 3.86
C ARG A 211 6.21 10.87 3.47
N ASN A 212 5.91 10.03 4.46
CA ASN A 212 5.58 8.62 4.22
C ASN A 212 4.36 8.43 3.32
N SER A 213 3.42 9.39 3.34
CA SER A 213 2.19 9.34 2.54
C SER A 213 2.47 9.66 1.08
N PHE A 214 3.19 10.75 0.79
CA PHE A 214 3.52 11.15 -0.59
C PHE A 214 4.54 10.21 -1.25
N GLU A 215 5.55 9.77 -0.49
CA GLU A 215 6.54 8.80 -0.99
C GLU A 215 5.90 7.43 -1.30
N ALA A 216 4.74 7.11 -0.72
CA ALA A 216 4.00 5.88 -1.07
C ALA A 216 3.46 5.94 -2.50
N GLY A 217 3.18 7.14 -3.00
CA GLY A 217 2.78 7.40 -4.38
C GLY A 217 3.94 7.72 -5.32
N GLY A 218 5.20 7.62 -4.86
CA GLY A 218 6.36 7.90 -5.69
C GLY A 218 6.77 9.37 -5.77
N ILE A 219 6.13 10.25 -4.99
CA ILE A 219 6.40 11.70 -4.96
C ILE A 219 7.43 11.98 -3.86
N GLU A 220 8.54 12.64 -4.22
CA GLU A 220 9.60 12.98 -3.27
C GLU A 220 9.17 14.07 -2.30
N ALA A 221 9.39 13.87 -1.00
CA ALA A 221 9.07 14.88 -0.01
C ALA A 221 10.30 15.70 0.40
N ILE A 222 10.34 16.96 -0.02
CA ILE A 222 11.37 17.92 0.38
C ILE A 222 10.91 18.62 1.67
N THR A 223 11.57 18.34 2.79
CA THR A 223 11.21 18.94 4.09
C THR A 223 11.96 20.24 4.32
N SER A 224 11.22 21.32 4.57
CA SER A 224 11.80 22.59 4.99
C SER A 224 12.45 22.51 6.36
N ALA A 225 13.43 23.39 6.59
CA ALA A 225 13.79 23.79 7.95
C ALA A 225 12.56 24.45 8.63
N PRO A 226 12.51 24.50 9.97
CA PRO A 226 11.48 25.24 10.69
C PRO A 226 11.28 26.64 10.09
N LEU A 227 10.04 26.96 9.71
CA LEU A 227 9.69 28.23 9.08
C LEU A 227 9.31 29.25 10.15
N ASP A 228 9.92 30.43 10.09
CA ASP A 228 9.64 31.53 11.03
C ASP A 228 8.31 32.23 10.73
N ASP A 229 7.96 32.39 9.45
CA ASP A 229 6.75 33.06 9.00
C ASP A 229 6.27 32.57 7.61
N ALA A 230 5.11 33.07 7.18
CA ALA A 230 4.53 32.76 5.88
C ALA A 230 5.39 33.21 4.69
N THR A 231 6.12 34.32 4.81
CA THR A 231 6.98 34.81 3.73
C THR A 231 8.17 33.88 3.52
N ALA A 232 8.76 33.37 4.61
CA ALA A 232 9.78 32.35 4.57
C ALA A 232 9.26 31.06 3.92
N ALA A 233 8.01 30.68 4.19
CA ALA A 233 7.37 29.52 3.55
C ALA A 233 7.31 29.68 2.02
N GLY A 234 6.84 30.84 1.52
CA GLY A 234 6.77 31.11 0.09
C GLY A 234 8.13 31.11 -0.61
N ARG A 235 9.16 31.71 0.02
CA ARG A 235 10.53 31.68 -0.51
C ARG A 235 11.11 30.27 -0.57
N ALA A 236 11.02 29.53 0.54
CA ALA A 236 11.55 28.18 0.61
C ALA A 236 10.82 27.22 -0.35
N PHE A 237 9.53 27.44 -0.59
CA PHE A 237 8.79 26.72 -1.62
C PHE A 237 9.31 27.02 -3.03
N ALA A 238 9.47 28.30 -3.39
CA ALA A 238 9.99 28.68 -4.69
C ALA A 238 11.42 28.14 -4.96
N GLU A 239 12.26 28.06 -3.92
CA GLU A 239 13.60 27.47 -3.99
C GLU A 239 13.58 25.93 -4.10
N SER A 240 12.49 25.27 -3.68
CA SER A 240 12.40 23.80 -3.65
C SER A 240 12.21 23.17 -5.03
N GLY A 241 11.72 23.93 -6.02
CA GLY A 241 11.35 23.41 -7.34
C GLY A 241 10.07 22.54 -7.36
N CYS A 242 9.41 22.33 -6.21
CA CYS A 242 8.17 21.56 -6.16
C CYS A 242 6.97 22.36 -6.69
N ARG A 243 5.99 21.66 -7.26
CA ARG A 243 4.74 22.25 -7.77
C ARG A 243 3.60 22.22 -6.75
N ILE A 244 3.69 21.32 -5.79
CA ILE A 244 2.71 21.16 -4.72
C ILE A 244 3.36 21.28 -3.34
N ALA A 245 2.60 21.72 -2.34
CA ALA A 245 3.09 21.91 -0.98
C ALA A 245 2.17 21.25 0.06
N CYS A 246 2.71 20.84 1.20
CA CYS A 246 1.96 20.28 2.32
C CYS A 246 2.35 20.94 3.65
N ILE A 247 1.38 21.57 4.32
CA ILE A 247 1.58 22.26 5.60
C ILE A 247 1.60 21.25 6.75
N CYS A 248 2.70 21.24 7.50
CA CYS A 248 2.97 20.30 8.59
C CYS A 248 3.19 21.05 9.90
N GLY A 249 2.35 20.82 10.90
CA GLY A 249 2.39 21.50 12.20
C GLY A 249 1.45 20.85 13.21
N THR A 250 1.20 21.52 14.33
CA THR A 250 0.14 21.12 15.28
C THR A 250 -1.18 21.80 14.95
N ASP A 251 -2.27 21.29 15.51
CA ASP A 251 -3.60 21.87 15.32
C ASP A 251 -3.65 23.34 15.81
N GLU A 252 -2.94 23.67 16.89
CA GLU A 252 -2.83 25.04 17.39
C GLU A 252 -2.12 25.97 16.39
N ARG A 253 -1.03 25.49 15.77
CA ARG A 253 -0.30 26.25 14.74
C ARG A 253 -1.14 26.43 13.48
N TYR A 254 -1.95 25.44 13.11
CA TYR A 254 -2.81 25.56 11.95
C TYR A 254 -3.82 26.70 12.09
N LEU A 255 -4.44 26.84 13.26
CA LEU A 255 -5.40 27.92 13.52
C LEU A 255 -4.76 29.32 13.46
N ALA A 256 -3.48 29.44 13.84
CA ALA A 256 -2.77 30.70 13.86
C ALA A 256 -2.17 31.08 12.49
N GLU A 257 -1.60 30.11 11.78
CA GLU A 257 -0.64 30.38 10.71
C GLU A 257 -1.03 29.77 9.36
N ALA A 258 -1.85 28.71 9.31
CA ALA A 258 -2.07 27.94 8.08
C ALA A 258 -2.63 28.77 6.93
N ARG A 259 -3.56 29.70 7.19
CA ARG A 259 -4.11 30.58 6.13
C ARG A 259 -3.05 31.49 5.52
N ALA A 260 -2.20 32.09 6.34
CA ALA A 260 -1.13 32.96 5.85
C ALA A 260 -0.09 32.16 5.07
N VAL A 261 0.30 30.99 5.57
CA VAL A 261 1.24 30.09 4.90
C VAL A 261 0.68 29.58 3.57
N ALA A 262 -0.57 29.12 3.55
CA ALA A 262 -1.22 28.66 2.32
C ALA A 262 -1.27 29.76 1.25
N GLN A 263 -1.64 30.99 1.63
CA GLN A 263 -1.63 32.13 0.71
C GLN A 263 -0.23 32.40 0.16
N ALA A 264 0.80 32.39 1.02
CA ALA A 264 2.17 32.63 0.58
C ALA A 264 2.70 31.52 -0.35
N LEU A 265 2.28 30.27 -0.15
CA LEU A 265 2.59 29.15 -1.06
C LEU A 265 1.90 29.34 -2.41
N GLN A 266 0.63 29.74 -2.43
CA GLN A 266 -0.12 30.03 -3.65
C GLN A 266 0.48 31.22 -4.42
N ASP A 267 0.82 32.31 -3.72
CA ASP A 267 1.46 33.48 -4.31
C ASP A 267 2.85 33.15 -4.88
N ALA A 268 3.53 32.15 -4.31
CA ALA A 268 4.80 31.61 -4.82
C ALA A 268 4.62 30.58 -5.96
N GLY A 269 3.38 30.30 -6.38
CA GLY A 269 3.07 29.46 -7.54
C GLY A 269 2.71 28.01 -7.23
N ALA A 270 2.37 27.67 -5.98
CA ALA A 270 1.89 26.32 -5.66
C ALA A 270 0.57 26.02 -6.40
N GLU A 271 0.56 24.92 -7.15
CA GLU A 271 -0.62 24.49 -7.91
C GLU A 271 -1.68 23.80 -7.05
N ALA A 272 -1.24 23.23 -5.92
CA ALA A 272 -2.10 22.69 -4.87
C ALA A 272 -1.41 22.74 -3.51
N VAL A 273 -2.19 23.07 -2.47
CA VAL A 273 -1.76 23.13 -1.08
C VAL A 273 -2.52 22.09 -0.25
N TYR A 274 -1.76 21.15 0.30
CA TYR A 274 -2.23 20.12 1.22
C TYR A 274 -2.00 20.55 2.68
N LEU A 275 -2.75 19.97 3.62
CA LEU A 275 -2.49 20.13 5.05
C LEU A 275 -2.50 18.76 5.75
N ALA A 276 -1.44 18.46 6.52
CA ALA A 276 -1.26 17.19 7.22
C ALA A 276 -2.04 17.15 8.57
N GLY A 277 -3.36 17.19 8.49
CA GLY A 277 -4.25 17.31 9.65
C GLY A 277 -5.71 17.07 9.28
N ARG A 278 -6.59 17.19 10.28
CA ARG A 278 -8.04 17.07 10.06
C ARG A 278 -8.59 18.39 9.54
N GLU A 279 -9.61 18.29 8.69
CA GLU A 279 -10.39 19.47 8.33
C GLU A 279 -11.10 20.02 9.57
N SER A 280 -11.10 21.35 9.73
CA SER A 280 -11.91 22.06 10.71
C SER A 280 -12.64 23.25 10.04
N PRO A 281 -13.77 23.73 10.61
CA PRO A 281 -14.51 24.87 10.07
C PRO A 281 -13.65 26.12 9.88
N GLU A 282 -12.65 26.34 10.74
CA GLU A 282 -11.76 27.49 10.73
C GLU A 282 -10.74 27.44 9.57
N LEU A 283 -10.37 26.23 9.15
CA LEU A 283 -9.43 25.99 8.05
C LEU A 283 -10.13 25.94 6.68
N ARG A 284 -11.47 25.88 6.65
CA ARG A 284 -12.22 25.99 5.40
C ARG A 284 -12.02 27.37 4.78
N GLY A 285 -11.70 27.39 3.49
CA GLY A 285 -11.38 28.62 2.78
C GLY A 285 -10.08 29.28 3.24
N ALA A 286 -9.15 28.52 3.84
CA ALA A 286 -7.80 28.99 4.15
C ALA A 286 -6.82 28.83 2.98
N GLY A 287 -7.30 28.51 1.76
CA GLY A 287 -6.43 28.21 0.62
C GLY A 287 -5.83 26.79 0.66
N ILE A 288 -6.45 25.87 1.41
CA ILE A 288 -6.06 24.46 1.49
C ILE A 288 -6.99 23.66 0.58
N ASP A 289 -6.41 22.94 -0.37
CA ASP A 289 -7.14 22.13 -1.35
C ASP A 289 -7.49 20.75 -0.80
N THR A 290 -6.63 20.16 0.02
CA THR A 290 -6.83 18.79 0.53
C THR A 290 -6.25 18.57 1.93
N PHE A 291 -7.02 17.90 2.78
CA PHE A 291 -6.61 17.53 4.14
C PHE A 291 -6.17 16.07 4.21
N LEU A 292 -4.89 15.86 4.50
CA LEU A 292 -4.27 14.55 4.63
C LEU A 292 -4.27 14.12 6.11
N ASN A 293 -5.07 13.10 6.45
CA ASN A 293 -5.11 12.53 7.80
C ASN A 293 -5.21 10.99 7.77
N ALA A 294 -5.14 10.37 8.95
CA ALA A 294 -5.13 8.91 9.08
C ALA A 294 -6.43 8.19 8.64
N SER A 295 -7.50 8.93 8.33
CA SER A 295 -8.75 8.39 7.81
C SER A 295 -9.01 8.73 6.34
N SER A 296 -8.18 9.57 5.74
CA SER A 296 -8.28 9.94 4.33
C SER A 296 -8.06 8.73 3.43
N ASP A 297 -8.73 8.71 2.26
CA ASP A 297 -8.39 7.78 1.19
C ASP A 297 -7.07 8.22 0.57
N LEU A 298 -5.97 7.66 1.08
CA LEU A 298 -4.63 8.03 0.66
C LEU A 298 -4.39 7.70 -0.81
N LEU A 299 -4.94 6.59 -1.30
CA LEU A 299 -4.76 6.19 -2.70
C LEU A 299 -5.38 7.22 -3.64
N SER A 300 -6.62 7.64 -3.37
CA SER A 300 -7.30 8.68 -4.16
C SER A 300 -6.55 10.01 -4.11
N ILE A 301 -6.09 10.44 -2.93
CA ILE A 301 -5.33 11.70 -2.78
C ILE A 301 -4.05 11.68 -3.62
N LEU A 302 -3.36 10.53 -3.67
CA LEU A 302 -2.13 10.39 -4.45
C LEU A 302 -2.40 10.28 -5.96
N GLU A 303 -3.52 9.65 -6.37
CA GLU A 303 -3.98 9.65 -7.76
C GLU A 303 -4.24 11.10 -8.24
N ASP A 304 -4.90 11.92 -7.42
CA ASP A 304 -5.13 13.34 -7.72
C ASP A 304 -3.82 14.14 -7.78
N ALA A 305 -2.93 13.91 -6.80
CA ALA A 305 -1.62 14.58 -6.76
C ALA A 305 -0.76 14.23 -7.99
N GLN A 306 -0.72 12.96 -8.39
CA GLN A 306 -0.01 12.52 -9.60
C GLN A 306 -0.61 13.16 -10.86
N SER A 307 -1.94 13.22 -10.97
CA SER A 307 -2.62 13.83 -12.13
C SER A 307 -2.26 15.31 -12.29
N LEU A 308 -2.24 16.07 -11.18
CA LEU A 308 -1.77 17.46 -11.18
C LEU A 308 -0.32 17.59 -11.65
N LEU A 309 0.55 16.69 -11.18
CA LEU A 309 1.97 16.67 -11.54
C LEU A 309 2.22 16.24 -12.99
N ILE A 310 1.30 15.51 -13.63
CA ILE A 310 1.38 15.12 -15.06
C ILE A 310 0.84 16.23 -15.98
N GLY A 311 0.01 17.14 -15.47
CA GLY A 311 -0.64 18.19 -16.27
C GLY A 311 -1.86 17.70 -17.06
N GLU A 312 -2.29 16.46 -16.84
CA GLU A 312 -3.59 15.94 -17.26
C GLU A 312 -4.61 16.29 -16.17
N ARG A 313 -5.33 17.41 -16.32
CA ARG A 313 -6.59 17.58 -15.57
C ARG A 313 -7.71 16.87 -16.32
N PRO A 314 -8.65 16.20 -15.60
CA PRO A 314 -9.90 15.73 -16.20
C PRO A 314 -10.74 16.89 -16.76
#